data_AF-A0A970JSW4-F1
#
_entry.id   AF-A0A970JSW4-F1
#
_cell.length_a   1.000
_cell.length_b   1.000
_cell.length_c   1.000
_cell.angle_alpha   90.00
_cell.angle_beta   90.00
_cell.angle_gamma   90.00
#
_symmetry.space_group_name_H-M   'P 1'
#
loop_
_entity.id
_entity.type
_entity.pdbx_description
1 polymer ?
#
loop_
_entity_poly.entity_id
_entity_poly.type
_entity_poly.pdbx_seq_one_letter_code
_entity_poly.pdbx_strand_id
1 'polypeptide(L)'
;MEYQAGYLRFTKEEFEGRIAAAKEHLHQCLLCPRECGVDRTKSKGFCGAGDGLKISSVGPHFGEERQLVGRRGSGTIFFAHCNLRCVYCQNYQLSFGGKGSVYTSEQLAAMMLMHQEH
;
A
#
# COMPACT_ATOMS: atom_id res chain seq x y z
N MET A 1 -24.93 -0.99 -17.39
CA MET A 1 -23.94 0.11 -17.54
C MET A 1 -22.58 -0.52 -17.32
N GLU A 2 -21.69 -0.45 -18.31
CA GLU A 2 -20.35 -1.04 -18.19
C GLU A 2 -19.52 -0.16 -17.23
N TYR A 3 -18.93 -0.77 -16.20
CA TYR A 3 -18.13 -0.03 -15.23
C TYR A 3 -16.80 0.38 -15.87
N GLN A 4 -16.51 1.67 -15.87
CA GLN A 4 -15.21 2.21 -16.27
C GLN A 4 -14.47 2.71 -15.03
N ALA A 5 -13.23 2.27 -14.86
CA ALA A 5 -12.39 2.71 -13.75
C ALA A 5 -12.15 4.23 -13.81
N GLY A 6 -12.28 4.91 -12.67
CA GLY A 6 -12.26 6.38 -12.62
C GLY A 6 -10.97 7.03 -13.14
N TYR A 7 -9.84 6.33 -13.05
CA TYR A 7 -8.56 6.84 -13.55
C TYR A 7 -8.50 6.98 -15.08
N LEU A 8 -9.35 6.26 -15.82
CA LEU A 8 -9.44 6.36 -17.28
C LEU A 8 -10.10 7.66 -17.76
N ARG A 9 -10.65 8.46 -16.83
CA ARG A 9 -11.30 9.75 -17.14
C ARG A 9 -10.34 10.93 -17.12
N PHE A 10 -9.11 10.73 -16.63
CA PHE A 10 -8.12 11.79 -16.55
C PHE A 10 -7.38 11.94 -17.88
N THR A 11 -7.09 13.18 -18.25
CA THR A 11 -6.07 13.48 -19.25
C THR A 11 -4.70 13.06 -18.73
N LYS A 12 -3.74 12.93 -19.64
CA LYS A 12 -2.36 12.59 -19.28
C LYS A 12 -1.77 13.64 -18.33
N GLU A 13 -2.02 14.91 -18.61
CA GLU A 13 -1.53 16.05 -17.85
C GLU A 13 -2.11 16.06 -16.42
N GLU A 14 -3.41 15.79 -16.27
CA GLU A 14 -4.04 15.65 -14.95
C GLU A 14 -3.45 14.47 -14.17
N PHE A 15 -3.20 13.36 -14.84
CA PHE A 15 -2.64 12.17 -14.20
C PHE A 15 -1.20 12.42 -13.71
N GLU A 16 -0.36 13.01 -14.56
CA GLU A 16 1.01 13.41 -14.21
C GLU A 16 1.03 14.44 -13.07
N GLY A 17 0.14 15.44 -13.11
CA GLY A 17 0.01 16.43 -12.05
C GLY A 17 -0.38 15.82 -10.70
N ARG A 18 -1.29 14.84 -10.69
CA ARG A 18 -1.66 14.10 -9.47
C ARG A 18 -0.51 13.25 -8.93
N ILE A 19 0.28 12.62 -9.80
CA ILE A 19 1.47 11.87 -9.40
C ILE A 19 2.50 12.81 -8.77
N ALA A 20 2.75 13.97 -9.37
CA ALA A 20 3.66 14.97 -8.83
C ALA A 20 3.20 15.45 -7.44
N ALA A 21 1.92 15.80 -7.30
CA ALA A 21 1.34 16.19 -6.01
C ALA A 21 1.46 15.08 -4.95
N ALA A 22 1.22 13.83 -5.33
CA ALA A 22 1.37 12.69 -4.41
C ALA A 22 2.82 12.50 -3.95
N LYS A 23 3.80 12.73 -4.84
CA LYS A 23 5.23 12.64 -4.51
C LYS A 23 5.69 13.72 -3.54
N GLU A 24 5.07 14.90 -3.54
CA GLU A 24 5.42 15.99 -2.61
C GLU A 24 5.26 15.57 -1.14
N HIS A 25 4.31 14.67 -0.83
CA HIS A 25 4.16 14.12 0.51
C HIS A 25 5.37 13.31 1.01
N LEU A 26 6.33 12.95 0.14
CA LEU A 26 7.59 12.36 0.55
C LEU A 26 8.48 13.39 1.27
N HIS A 27 8.45 14.67 0.90
CA HIS A 27 9.30 15.70 1.49
C HIS A 27 8.75 16.26 2.81
N GLN A 28 7.44 16.14 3.03
CA GLN A 28 6.79 16.43 4.31
C GLN A 28 5.59 15.50 4.53
N CYS A 29 5.80 14.40 5.24
CA CYS A 29 4.74 13.39 5.36
C CYS A 29 3.71 13.68 6.45
N LEU A 30 2.50 13.99 6.01
CA LEU A 30 1.29 14.20 6.84
C LEU A 30 0.17 13.18 6.52
N LEU A 31 0.49 12.08 5.83
CA LEU A 31 -0.48 11.09 5.32
C LEU A 31 -1.18 10.23 6.39
N CYS A 32 -0.90 10.46 7.67
CA CYS A 32 -1.57 9.74 8.76
C CYS A 32 -1.79 10.66 9.95
N PRO A 33 -2.68 10.30 10.90
CA PRO A 33 -3.02 11.15 12.04
C PRO A 33 -1.84 11.49 12.99
N ARG A 34 -0.66 10.90 12.78
CA ARG A 34 0.56 11.24 13.51
C ARG A 34 1.22 12.53 13.01
N GLU A 35 0.94 12.92 11.76
CA GLU A 35 1.45 14.16 11.15
C GLU A 35 2.95 14.40 11.38
N CYS A 36 3.77 13.36 11.24
CA CYS A 36 5.17 13.41 11.67
C CYS A 36 6.06 14.40 10.88
N GLY A 37 5.61 14.88 9.71
CA GLY A 37 6.29 15.94 8.95
C GLY A 37 7.66 15.55 8.37
N VAL A 38 8.08 14.29 8.50
CA VAL A 38 9.40 13.84 8.04
C VAL A 38 9.54 13.88 6.53
N ASP A 39 10.75 14.18 6.07
CA ASP A 39 11.21 13.94 4.70
C ASP A 39 11.64 12.46 4.57
N ARG A 40 10.82 11.67 3.89
CA ARG A 40 10.98 10.22 3.68
C ARG A 40 12.18 9.86 2.82
N THR A 41 12.69 10.81 2.03
CA THR A 41 13.94 10.60 1.25
C THR A 41 15.19 10.65 2.14
N LYS A 42 15.07 11.19 3.36
CA LYS A 42 16.18 11.36 4.31
C LYS A 42 16.03 10.52 5.57
N SER A 43 14.80 10.36 6.05
CA SER A 43 14.53 9.75 7.35
C SER A 43 13.19 9.03 7.40
N LYS A 44 13.04 8.12 8.35
CA LYS A 44 11.79 7.38 8.58
C LYS A 44 11.00 8.04 9.70
N GLY A 45 9.69 8.12 9.52
CA GLY A 45 8.77 8.55 10.57
C GLY A 45 8.48 7.44 11.58
N PHE A 46 7.59 7.71 12.52
CA PHE A 46 7.16 6.76 13.56
C PHE A 46 6.71 5.39 13.01
N CYS A 47 6.08 5.39 11.82
CA CYS A 47 5.63 4.17 11.18
C CYS A 47 6.77 3.25 10.70
N GLY A 48 7.98 3.79 10.49
CA GLY A 48 9.14 3.05 9.99
C GLY A 48 9.20 2.89 8.47
N ALA A 49 8.16 3.29 7.73
CA ALA A 49 8.18 3.29 6.26
C ALA A 49 9.13 4.37 5.72
N GLY A 50 9.87 4.05 4.65
CA GLY A 50 10.69 4.99 3.88
C GLY A 50 9.93 5.54 2.67
N ASP A 51 10.66 5.91 1.63
CA ASP A 51 10.16 6.30 0.30
C ASP A 51 9.97 5.10 -0.67
N GLY A 52 10.56 3.95 -0.34
CA GLY A 52 10.40 2.71 -1.10
C GLY A 52 9.13 1.90 -0.76
N LEU A 53 8.61 1.19 -1.76
CA LEU A 53 7.54 0.22 -1.62
C LEU A 53 8.07 -1.09 -1.02
N LYS A 54 7.56 -1.50 0.14
CA LYS A 54 7.93 -2.75 0.81
C LYS A 54 6.71 -3.64 1.04
N ILE A 55 6.75 -4.85 0.51
CA ILE A 55 5.65 -5.83 0.57
C ILE A 55 6.11 -7.04 1.39
N SER A 56 5.30 -7.45 2.37
CA SER A 56 5.54 -8.60 3.23
C SER A 56 5.07 -9.90 2.60
N SER A 57 3.88 -9.91 1.98
CA SER A 57 3.31 -11.09 1.35
C SER A 57 2.21 -10.73 0.37
N VAL A 58 2.00 -11.63 -0.59
CA VAL A 58 0.93 -11.59 -1.59
C VAL A 58 0.32 -12.97 -1.67
N GLY A 59 -1.01 -13.08 -1.65
CA GLY A 59 -1.68 -14.37 -1.74
C GLY A 59 -3.18 -14.31 -1.41
N PRO A 60 -3.89 -15.43 -1.56
CA PRO A 60 -5.28 -15.54 -1.16
C PRO A 60 -5.39 -15.45 0.36
N HIS A 61 -6.35 -14.66 0.84
CA HIS A 61 -6.67 -14.55 2.26
C HIS A 61 -8.08 -15.09 2.53
N PHE A 62 -8.18 -15.97 3.51
CA PHE A 62 -9.43 -16.63 3.90
C PHE A 62 -9.93 -16.17 5.27
N GLY A 63 -9.27 -15.17 5.87
CA GLY A 63 -9.60 -14.65 7.19
C GLY A 63 -10.61 -13.50 7.19
N GLU A 64 -10.98 -12.97 6.02
CA GLU A 64 -12.03 -11.95 5.90
C GLU A 64 -13.43 -12.53 6.15
N GLU A 65 -14.43 -11.66 6.25
CA GLU A 65 -15.83 -12.08 6.31
C GLU A 65 -16.24 -12.85 5.05
N ARG A 66 -17.20 -13.78 5.18
CA ARG A 66 -17.62 -14.69 4.09
C ARG A 66 -17.99 -13.96 2.79
N GLN A 67 -18.54 -12.76 2.89
CA GLN A 67 -18.95 -11.94 1.76
C GLN A 67 -17.76 -11.40 0.95
N LEU A 68 -16.58 -11.29 1.57
CA LEU A 68 -15.36 -10.78 0.96
C LEU A 68 -14.41 -11.89 0.49
N VAL A 69 -14.40 -13.04 1.18
CA VAL A 69 -13.56 -14.21 0.84
C VAL A 69 -13.98 -14.87 -0.48
N GLY A 70 -15.26 -14.81 -0.82
CA GLY A 70 -15.80 -15.51 -1.98
C GLY A 70 -15.51 -17.01 -1.93
N ARG A 71 -15.16 -17.62 -3.07
CA ARG A 71 -14.84 -19.06 -3.17
C ARG A 71 -13.34 -19.37 -3.18
N ARG A 72 -12.50 -18.39 -3.53
CA ARG A 72 -11.06 -18.57 -3.77
C ARG A 72 -10.17 -17.76 -2.81
N GLY A 73 -10.77 -17.12 -1.80
CA GLY A 73 -10.07 -16.16 -0.95
C GLY A 73 -10.11 -14.76 -1.55
N SER A 74 -9.88 -13.75 -0.71
CA SER A 74 -9.65 -12.39 -1.18
C SER A 74 -8.19 -12.23 -1.60
N GLY A 75 -7.95 -11.68 -2.79
CA GLY A 75 -6.60 -11.35 -3.27
C GLY A 75 -5.99 -10.27 -2.38
N THR A 76 -5.00 -10.64 -1.56
CA THR A 76 -4.43 -9.75 -0.55
C THR A 76 -2.97 -9.43 -0.83
N ILE A 77 -2.59 -8.18 -0.56
CA ILE A 77 -1.22 -7.67 -0.61
C ILE A 77 -0.94 -6.99 0.73
N PHE A 78 -0.08 -7.58 1.55
CA PHE A 78 0.31 -7.01 2.84
C PHE A 78 1.56 -6.16 2.68
N PHE A 79 1.43 -4.85 2.86
CA PHE A 79 2.57 -3.94 2.93
C PHE A 79 3.27 -4.03 4.29
N ALA A 80 4.58 -3.76 4.31
CA ALA A 80 5.32 -3.63 5.56
C ALA A 80 5.05 -2.27 6.22
N HIS A 81 5.31 -2.19 7.53
CA HIS A 81 5.16 -1.00 8.37
C HIS A 81 3.72 -0.61 8.72
N CYS A 82 3.55 0.10 9.84
CA CYS A 82 2.24 0.60 10.29
C CYS A 82 2.40 1.89 11.09
N ASN A 83 1.50 2.86 10.90
CA ASN A 83 1.44 4.11 11.66
C ASN A 83 0.84 3.95 13.07
N LEU A 84 0.30 2.77 13.37
CA LEU A 84 -0.15 2.34 14.69
C LEU A 84 0.92 1.49 15.38
N ARG A 85 0.79 1.32 16.70
CA ARG A 85 1.63 0.45 17.52
C ARG A 85 0.79 -0.31 18.54
N CYS A 86 -0.17 -1.09 18.07
CA CYS A 86 -1.10 -1.83 18.92
C CYS A 86 -0.35 -2.83 19.80
N VAL A 87 -0.69 -2.90 21.10
CA VAL A 87 -0.02 -3.82 22.05
C VAL A 87 -0.34 -5.29 21.74
N TYR A 88 -1.47 -5.54 21.07
CA TYR A 88 -1.97 -6.84 20.62
C TYR A 88 -1.82 -7.03 19.10
N CYS A 89 -0.81 -6.43 18.47
CA CYS A 89 -0.66 -6.46 17.02
C CYS A 89 -0.44 -7.89 16.49
N GLN A 90 -1.46 -8.46 15.86
CA GLN A 90 -1.38 -9.76 15.18
C GLN A 90 -0.36 -9.74 14.03
N ASN A 91 -0.19 -8.57 13.40
CA ASN A 91 0.74 -8.34 12.31
C ASN A 91 2.10 -7.78 12.77
N TYR A 92 2.50 -8.03 14.03
CA TYR A 92 3.72 -7.46 14.61
C TYR A 92 4.96 -7.62 13.71
N GLN A 93 5.14 -8.81 13.11
CA GLN A 93 6.29 -9.13 12.27
C GLN A 93 6.41 -8.18 11.06
N LEU A 94 5.31 -7.85 10.39
CA LEU A 94 5.33 -6.94 9.23
C LEU A 94 5.18 -5.47 9.62
N SER A 95 4.41 -5.17 10.68
CA SER A 95 4.16 -3.80 11.13
C SER A 95 5.35 -3.21 11.90
N PHE A 96 5.77 -3.86 12.98
CA PHE A 96 6.88 -3.38 13.81
C PHE A 96 8.21 -3.91 13.29
N GLY A 97 8.25 -5.20 12.96
CA GLY A 97 9.45 -5.86 12.45
C GLY A 97 9.80 -5.48 11.01
N GLY A 98 8.88 -4.84 10.28
CA GLY A 98 9.11 -4.39 8.90
C GLY A 98 9.46 -5.55 7.96
N LYS A 99 9.00 -6.77 8.23
CA LYS A 99 9.22 -7.95 7.39
C LYS A 99 8.70 -7.70 5.97
N GLY A 100 9.47 -8.11 4.96
CA GLY A 100 9.13 -7.97 3.55
C GLY A 100 10.33 -7.59 2.69
N SER A 101 10.07 -7.44 1.40
CA SER A 101 11.06 -7.08 0.38
C SER A 101 10.66 -5.80 -0.36
N VAL A 102 11.65 -5.11 -0.92
CA VAL A 102 11.41 -3.91 -1.73
C VAL A 102 11.00 -4.32 -3.14
N TYR A 103 9.99 -3.65 -3.68
CA TYR A 103 9.47 -3.91 -5.02
C TYR A 103 9.28 -2.60 -5.79
N THR A 104 9.22 -2.69 -7.12
CA THR A 104 8.83 -1.58 -7.99
C THR A 104 7.32 -1.49 -8.15
N SER A 105 6.83 -0.36 -8.65
CA SER A 105 5.40 -0.18 -8.97
C SER A 105 4.91 -1.15 -10.03
N GLU A 106 5.75 -1.51 -11.00
CA GLU A 106 5.45 -2.48 -12.05
C GLU A 106 5.28 -3.89 -11.47
N GLN A 107 6.14 -4.27 -10.52
CA GLN A 107 6.03 -5.55 -9.81
C GLN A 107 4.75 -5.61 -8.98
N LEU A 108 4.38 -4.53 -8.31
CA LEU A 108 3.10 -4.44 -7.59
C LEU A 108 1.90 -4.56 -8.55
N ALA A 109 1.94 -3.87 -9.68
CA ALA A 109 0.88 -3.96 -10.69
C ALA A 109 0.73 -5.39 -11.21
N ALA A 110 1.84 -6.09 -11.48
CA ALA A 110 1.82 -7.50 -11.87
C ALA A 110 1.20 -8.39 -10.79
N MET A 111 1.50 -8.16 -9.50
CA MET A 111 0.89 -8.87 -8.38
C MET A 111 -0.62 -8.61 -8.28
N MET A 112 -1.07 -7.38 -8.55
CA MET A 112 -2.50 -7.04 -8.56
C MET A 112 -3.24 -7.73 -9.71
N LEU A 113 -2.64 -7.77 -10.91
CA LEU A 113 -3.23 -8.45 -12.08
C LEU A 113 -3.28 -9.96 -11.89
N MET A 114 -2.25 -10.56 -11.29
CA MET A 114 -2.24 -11.99 -10.92
C MET A 114 -3.46 -12.37 -10.07
N HIS A 115 -3.89 -11.50 -9.14
CA HIS A 115 -5.09 -11.74 -8.31
C HIS A 115 -6.41 -11.61 -9.07
N GLN A 116 -6.44 -11.00 -10.25
CA GLN A 116 -7.65 -10.83 -11.07
C GLN A 116 -7.86 -11.98 -12.07
N GLU A 117 -6.78 -12.68 -12.43
CA GLU A 117 -6.81 -13.77 -13.40
C GLU A 117 -7.14 -15.14 -12.77
N HIS A 118 -7.21 -15.20 -11.44
CA HIS A 118 -7.45 -16.41 -10.64
C HIS A 118 -8.68 -16.28 -9.73
#